data_AF-A0A2V7GKG4-F1
#
_entry.id   AF-A0A2V7GKG4-F1
#
_cell.length_a   1.000
_cell.length_b   1.000
_cell.length_c   1.000
_cell.angle_alpha   90.00
_cell.angle_beta   90.00
_cell.angle_gamma   90.00
#
_symmetry.space_group_name_H-M   'P 1'
#
loop_
_entity.id
_entity.type
_entity.pdbx_description
1 polymer ?
#
loop_
_entity_poly.entity_id
_entity_poly.type
_entity_poly.pdbx_seq_one_letter_code
_entity_poly.pdbx_strand_id
1 'polypeptide(L)'
;MVAEPLVFRDLAYVFAAALLGGALAWLARQPLILGYVLGGILIGPFTPGPTVSDVHTFELLAEIGVVLLMFSIGIEFSLRDLLRVKWVALVGGPLGILLSVLLGLGAGALLGWPPLSVLLGLGAGALLGWPPAQGFVIGAMISVASTMVLARLLLDRGELHTRHGRVMVAITLVEDLAVVVLTVLLPALG
;
A
#
# COMPACT_ATOMS: atom_id res chain seq x y z
N MET A 1 -37.74 10.30 7.21
CA MET A 1 -36.87 11.40 6.70
C MET A 1 -35.96 11.93 7.82
N VAL A 2 -35.13 11.08 8.44
CA VAL A 2 -34.24 11.47 9.57
C VAL A 2 -32.75 11.11 9.27
N ALA A 3 -32.43 10.74 8.03
CA ALA A 3 -31.08 10.31 7.65
C ALA A 3 -30.10 11.48 7.39
N GLU A 4 -30.59 12.65 7.01
CA GLU A 4 -29.74 13.78 6.61
C GLU A 4 -28.80 14.32 7.69
N PRO A 5 -29.22 14.58 8.95
CA PRO A 5 -28.33 15.21 9.94
C PRO A 5 -27.15 14.32 10.35
N LEU A 6 -27.24 13.00 10.19
CA LEU A 6 -26.17 12.07 10.56
C LEU A 6 -25.04 12.07 9.52
N VAL A 7 -25.38 12.12 8.23
CA VAL A 7 -24.38 12.16 7.16
C VAL A 7 -23.55 13.44 7.21
N PHE A 8 -24.19 14.60 7.43
CA PHE A 8 -23.46 15.87 7.55
C PHE A 8 -22.53 15.90 8.76
N ARG A 9 -22.95 15.33 9.89
CA ARG A 9 -22.12 15.22 11.09
C ARG A 9 -20.93 14.30 10.86
N ASP A 10 -21.18 13.13 10.29
CA ASP A 10 -20.13 12.14 10.03
C ASP A 10 -19.12 12.68 9.00
N LEU A 11 -19.60 13.40 7.97
CA LEU A 11 -18.76 14.09 7.01
C LEU A 11 -17.91 15.19 7.69
N ALA A 12 -18.50 15.95 8.61
CA ALA A 12 -17.75 16.94 9.39
C ALA A 12 -16.66 16.28 10.25
N TYR A 13 -16.92 15.12 10.85
CA TYR A 13 -15.90 14.37 11.60
C TYR A 13 -14.79 13.84 10.69
N VAL A 14 -15.13 13.27 9.53
CA VAL A 14 -14.15 12.80 8.55
C VAL A 14 -13.26 13.95 8.08
N PHE A 15 -13.84 15.09 7.69
CA PHE A 15 -13.06 16.26 7.27
C PHE A 15 -12.21 16.85 8.41
N ALA A 16 -12.76 16.96 9.62
CA ALA A 16 -12.01 17.46 10.77
C ALA A 16 -10.83 16.55 11.09
N ALA A 17 -11.04 15.24 11.13
CA ALA A 17 -9.98 14.26 11.39
C ALA A 17 -8.92 14.25 10.27
N ALA A 18 -9.34 14.32 9.00
CA ALA A 18 -8.42 14.38 7.88
C ALA A 18 -7.60 15.68 7.90
N LEU A 19 -8.22 16.83 8.23
CA LEU A 19 -7.55 18.12 8.32
C LEU A 19 -6.55 18.15 9.48
N LEU A 20 -6.98 17.72 10.67
CA LEU A 20 -6.13 17.68 11.86
C LEU A 20 -4.99 16.66 11.68
N GLY A 21 -5.31 15.45 11.24
CA GLY A 21 -4.31 14.40 10.98
C GLY A 21 -3.32 14.80 9.90
N GLY A 22 -3.81 15.37 8.79
CA GLY A 22 -2.98 15.89 7.71
C GLY A 22 -2.09 17.05 8.16
N ALA A 23 -2.62 18.00 8.93
CA ALA A 23 -1.86 19.12 9.47
C ALA A 23 -0.78 18.66 10.46
N LEU A 24 -1.09 17.68 11.33
CA LEU A 24 -0.13 17.08 12.24
C LEU A 24 0.97 16.34 11.48
N ALA A 25 0.61 15.55 10.46
CA ALA A 25 1.59 14.87 9.61
C ALA A 25 2.50 15.88 8.89
N TRP A 26 1.92 16.93 8.32
CA TRP A 26 2.66 18.01 7.67
C TRP A 26 3.62 18.72 8.64
N LEU A 27 3.15 19.07 9.84
CA LEU A 27 3.97 19.72 10.87
C LEU A 27 5.11 18.81 11.34
N ALA A 28 4.85 17.50 11.44
CA ALA A 28 5.85 16.48 11.74
C ALA A 28 6.78 16.15 10.55
N ARG A 29 6.62 16.83 9.40
CA ARG A 29 7.34 16.57 8.13
C ARG A 29 7.15 15.13 7.62
N GLN A 30 6.01 14.54 7.95
CA GLN A 30 5.58 13.21 7.50
C GLN A 30 4.64 13.34 6.29
N PRO A 31 4.53 12.29 5.47
CA PRO A 31 3.54 12.26 4.40
C PRO A 31 2.09 12.45 4.87
N LEU A 32 1.31 13.23 4.13
CA LEU A 32 -0.09 13.55 4.46
C LEU A 32 -0.96 12.30 4.57
N ILE A 33 -0.72 11.29 3.73
CA ILE A 33 -1.46 10.02 3.74
C ILE A 33 -1.40 9.34 5.11
N LEU A 34 -0.28 9.43 5.83
CA LEU A 34 -0.17 8.89 7.19
C LEU A 34 -1.11 9.64 8.15
N GLY A 35 -1.19 10.96 8.01
CA GLY A 35 -2.12 11.79 8.76
C GLY A 35 -3.58 11.43 8.52
N TYR A 36 -3.96 11.18 7.26
CA TYR A 36 -5.32 10.75 6.91
C TYR A 36 -5.66 9.37 7.47
N VAL A 37 -4.73 8.42 7.39
CA VAL A 37 -4.91 7.07 7.96
C VAL A 37 -5.05 7.12 9.47
N LEU A 38 -4.19 7.87 10.16
CA LEU A 38 -4.28 8.04 11.61
C LEU A 38 -5.57 8.75 12.02
N GLY A 39 -5.98 9.79 11.28
CA GLY A 39 -7.26 10.47 11.50
C GLY A 39 -8.44 9.51 11.35
N GLY A 40 -8.44 8.68 10.31
CA GLY A 40 -9.45 7.64 10.08
C GLY A 40 -9.49 6.58 11.21
N ILE A 41 -8.32 6.14 11.70
CA ILE A 41 -8.23 5.23 12.84
C ILE A 41 -8.80 5.88 14.11
N LEU A 42 -8.63 7.19 14.32
CA LEU A 42 -9.12 7.88 15.51
C LEU A 42 -10.65 8.07 15.53
N ILE A 43 -11.29 8.23 14.38
CA ILE A 43 -12.75 8.39 14.27
C ILE A 43 -13.48 7.08 13.91
N GLY A 44 -12.73 5.99 13.81
CA GLY A 44 -13.26 4.68 13.46
C GLY A 44 -14.14 4.09 14.56
N PRO A 45 -14.94 3.05 14.25
CA PRO A 45 -15.83 2.42 15.24
C PRO A 45 -15.08 1.70 16.36
N PHE A 46 -13.78 1.44 16.20
CA PHE A 46 -12.94 0.70 17.14
C PHE A 46 -12.23 1.59 18.17
N THR A 47 -12.40 2.91 18.10
CA THR A 47 -11.70 3.90 18.93
C THR A 47 -12.70 4.61 19.84
N PRO A 48 -12.39 4.79 21.14
CA PRO A 48 -13.27 5.55 22.03
C PRO A 48 -13.32 7.03 21.62
N GLY A 49 -14.50 7.56 21.27
CA GLY A 49 -14.64 8.96 20.86
C GLY A 49 -15.85 9.23 19.96
N PRO A 50 -15.91 10.40 19.29
CA PRO A 50 -16.88 10.65 18.22
C PRO A 50 -16.60 9.71 17.04
N THR A 51 -17.55 8.83 16.76
CA THR A 51 -17.42 7.80 15.71
C THR A 51 -18.35 8.06 14.54
N VAL A 52 -17.88 7.68 13.34
CA VAL A 52 -18.71 7.65 12.14
C VAL A 52 -19.70 6.50 12.24
N SER A 53 -20.99 6.80 12.02
CA SER A 53 -22.09 5.85 12.18
C SER A 53 -22.35 5.05 10.91
N ASP A 54 -22.14 5.66 9.73
CA ASP A 54 -22.39 5.04 8.43
C ASP A 54 -21.10 4.76 7.65
N VAL A 55 -20.35 3.75 8.09
CA VAL A 55 -19.07 3.35 7.47
C VAL A 55 -19.25 2.92 6.01
N HIS A 56 -20.36 2.26 5.69
CA HIS A 56 -20.61 1.70 4.36
C HIS A 56 -20.74 2.79 3.29
N THR A 57 -21.45 3.89 3.59
CA THR A 57 -21.55 5.02 2.67
C THR A 57 -20.17 5.65 2.39
N PHE A 58 -19.31 5.77 3.41
CA PHE A 58 -17.95 6.29 3.23
C PHE A 58 -17.02 5.32 2.50
N GLU A 59 -17.23 4.01 2.63
CA GLU A 59 -16.50 2.99 1.87
C GLU A 59 -16.76 3.13 0.36
N LEU A 60 -18.02 3.28 -0.05
CA LEU A 60 -18.38 3.52 -1.45
C LEU A 60 -17.78 4.82 -2.00
N LEU A 61 -17.81 5.90 -1.20
CA LEU A 61 -17.18 7.17 -1.56
C LEU A 61 -15.65 7.03 -1.72
N ALA A 62 -15.02 6.28 -0.81
CA ALA A 62 -13.58 6.03 -0.85
C ALA A 62 -13.18 5.19 -2.07
N GLU A 63 -13.97 4.18 -2.43
CA GLU A 63 -13.75 3.36 -3.62
C GLU A 63 -13.79 4.21 -4.90
N ILE A 64 -14.80 5.06 -5.04
CA ILE A 64 -14.89 6.00 -6.17
C ILE A 64 -13.67 6.94 -6.17
N GLY A 65 -13.30 7.50 -5.02
CA GLY A 65 -12.12 8.37 -4.90
C GLY A 65 -10.82 7.68 -5.29
N VAL A 66 -10.64 6.42 -4.90
CA VAL A 66 -9.51 5.57 -5.26
C VAL A 66 -9.48 5.30 -6.76
N VAL A 67 -10.61 4.93 -7.36
CA VAL A 67 -10.70 4.68 -8.81
C VAL A 67 -10.34 5.94 -9.60
N LEU A 68 -10.89 7.10 -9.20
CA LEU A 68 -10.58 8.39 -9.83
C LEU A 68 -9.10 8.77 -9.64
N LEU A 69 -8.51 8.49 -8.48
CA LEU A 69 -7.08 8.73 -8.23
C LEU A 69 -6.20 7.86 -9.13
N MET A 70 -6.46 6.54 -9.19
CA MET A 70 -5.71 5.61 -10.04
C MET A 70 -5.87 5.96 -11.52
N PHE A 71 -7.07 6.37 -11.92
CA PHE A 71 -7.34 6.85 -13.28
C PHE A 71 -6.57 8.14 -13.60
N SER A 72 -6.60 9.12 -12.70
CA SER A 72 -5.86 10.39 -12.85
C SER A 72 -4.36 10.14 -12.99
N ILE A 73 -3.79 9.26 -12.15
CA ILE A 73 -2.39 8.85 -12.24
C ILE A 73 -2.12 8.20 -13.60
N GLY A 74 -3.01 7.33 -14.09
CA GLY A 74 -2.90 6.71 -15.41
C GLY A 74 -2.85 7.71 -16.57
N ILE A 75 -3.64 8.78 -16.53
CA ILE A 75 -3.63 9.85 -17.55
C ILE A 75 -2.34 10.66 -17.49
N GLU A 76 -1.80 10.87 -16.29
CA GLU A 76 -0.61 11.68 -16.08
C GLU A 76 0.68 10.99 -16.55
N PHE A 77 0.67 9.65 -16.67
CA PHE A 77 1.81 8.88 -17.16
C PHE A 77 1.81 8.62 -18.66
N SER A 78 2.95 8.88 -19.31
CA SER A 78 3.18 8.43 -20.68
C SER A 78 3.68 6.98 -20.69
N LEU A 79 2.96 6.08 -21.39
CA LEU A 79 3.41 4.69 -21.60
C LEU A 79 4.81 4.62 -22.23
N ARG A 80 5.16 5.61 -23.07
CA ARG A 80 6.48 5.70 -23.70
C ARG A 80 7.59 5.89 -22.67
N ASP A 81 7.35 6.70 -21.63
CA ASP A 81 8.37 6.94 -20.62
C ASP A 81 8.54 5.77 -19.66
N LEU A 82 7.46 5.03 -19.37
CA LEU A 82 7.52 3.73 -18.67
C LEU A 82 8.37 2.72 -19.46
N LEU A 83 8.13 2.60 -20.77
CA LEU A 83 8.88 1.69 -21.63
C LEU A 83 10.38 2.02 -21.75
N ARG A 84 10.77 3.29 -21.56
CA ARG A 84 12.19 3.69 -21.56
C ARG A 84 12.96 3.14 -20.37
N VAL A 85 12.30 2.91 -19.24
CA VAL A 85 12.92 2.42 -18.00
C VAL A 85 12.65 0.94 -17.73
N LYS A 86 12.00 0.23 -18.67
CA LYS A 86 11.56 -1.16 -18.52
C LYS A 86 12.67 -2.13 -18.06
N TRP A 87 13.89 -1.96 -18.54
CA TRP A 87 15.00 -2.86 -18.17
C TRP A 87 15.45 -2.63 -16.73
N VAL A 88 15.44 -1.38 -16.27
CA VAL A 88 15.71 -1.04 -14.87
C VAL A 88 14.59 -1.58 -13.99
N ALA A 89 13.33 -1.50 -14.44
CA ALA A 89 12.19 -2.03 -13.71
C ALA A 89 12.16 -3.56 -13.62
N LEU A 90 12.45 -4.26 -14.73
CA LEU A 90 12.50 -5.72 -14.80
C LEU A 90 13.54 -6.34 -13.88
N VAL A 91 14.67 -5.67 -13.68
CA VAL A 91 15.71 -6.11 -12.74
C VAL A 91 15.45 -5.56 -11.34
N GLY A 92 14.98 -4.31 -11.26
CA GLY A 92 14.73 -3.59 -10.01
C GLY A 92 13.62 -4.20 -9.16
N GLY A 93 12.55 -4.72 -9.75
CA GLY A 93 11.45 -5.37 -9.02
C GLY A 93 11.88 -6.63 -8.27
N PRO A 94 12.44 -7.66 -8.95
CA PRO A 94 12.94 -8.86 -8.28
C PRO A 94 14.02 -8.55 -7.23
N LEU A 95 14.89 -7.59 -7.53
CA LEU A 95 15.91 -7.14 -6.58
C LEU A 95 15.31 -6.41 -5.37
N GLY A 96 14.27 -5.59 -5.59
CA GLY A 96 13.52 -4.91 -4.55
C GLY A 96 12.83 -5.90 -3.61
N ILE A 97 12.11 -6.87 -4.17
CA ILE A 97 11.51 -7.98 -3.41
C ILE A 97 12.55 -8.72 -2.58
N LEU A 98 13.70 -9.07 -3.17
CA LEU A 98 14.77 -9.77 -2.48
C LEU A 98 15.36 -8.93 -1.32
N LEU A 99 15.65 -7.65 -1.57
CA LEU A 99 16.18 -6.73 -0.57
C LEU A 99 15.19 -6.49 0.57
N SER A 100 13.92 -6.30 0.27
CA SER A 100 12.85 -6.14 1.26
C SER A 100 12.72 -7.39 2.15
N VAL A 101 12.84 -8.60 1.56
CA VAL A 101 12.88 -9.86 2.32
C VAL A 101 14.12 -9.92 3.22
N LEU A 102 15.31 -9.60 2.70
CA LEU A 102 16.56 -9.61 3.46
C LEU A 102 16.57 -8.58 4.59
N LEU A 103 16.04 -7.38 4.36
CA LEU A 103 15.89 -6.34 5.36
C LEU A 103 14.90 -6.75 6.46
N GLY A 104 13.77 -7.35 6.08
CA GLY A 104 12.81 -7.89 7.05
C GLY A 104 13.41 -9.01 7.91
N LEU A 105 14.22 -9.88 7.31
CA LEU A 105 15.00 -10.91 8.02
C LEU A 105 15.99 -10.30 9.02
N GLY A 106 16.79 -9.33 8.57
CA GLY A 106 17.79 -8.67 9.41
C GLY A 106 17.16 -7.88 10.56
N ALA A 107 16.08 -7.14 10.30
CA ALA A 107 15.35 -6.40 11.31
C ALA A 107 14.69 -7.34 12.35
N GLY A 108 14.09 -8.46 11.90
CA GLY A 108 13.53 -9.48 12.78
C GLY A 108 14.59 -10.10 13.71
N ALA A 109 15.75 -10.45 13.16
CA ALA A 109 16.87 -11.01 13.93
C ALA A 109 17.41 -10.03 15.00
N LEU A 110 17.46 -8.73 14.70
CA LEU A 110 17.92 -7.69 15.64
C LEU A 110 16.91 -7.41 16.76
N LEU A 111 15.61 -7.54 16.49
CA LEU A 111 14.55 -7.28 17.47
C LEU A 111 14.23 -8.50 18.35
N GLY A 112 14.94 -9.62 18.17
CA GLY A 112 14.67 -10.87 18.90
C GLY A 112 13.30 -11.48 18.59
N TRP A 113 12.59 -10.96 17.57
CA TRP A 113 11.40 -11.59 17.04
C TRP A 113 11.83 -12.77 16.18
N PRO A 114 11.20 -13.95 16.30
CA PRO A 114 11.41 -14.99 15.30
C PRO A 114 11.07 -14.37 13.93
N PRO A 115 11.86 -14.66 12.89
CA PRO A 115 11.96 -13.82 11.68
C PRO A 115 10.59 -13.66 11.02
N LEU A 116 9.84 -12.58 11.28
CA LEU A 116 8.40 -12.57 11.02
C LEU A 116 8.07 -12.68 9.51
N SER A 117 8.94 -12.17 8.63
CA SER A 117 8.76 -12.25 7.17
C SER A 117 9.13 -13.61 6.57
N VAL A 118 10.12 -14.32 7.13
CA VAL A 118 10.50 -15.66 6.66
C VAL A 118 9.81 -16.77 7.42
N LEU A 119 9.40 -16.53 8.66
CA LEU A 119 8.49 -17.36 9.44
C LEU A 119 7.06 -17.29 8.92
N LEU A 120 6.63 -16.30 8.13
CA LEU A 120 5.30 -16.35 7.47
C LEU A 120 5.34 -16.98 6.07
N GLY A 121 6.48 -16.93 5.39
CA GLY A 121 6.68 -17.60 4.10
C GLY A 121 7.22 -19.02 4.26
N LEU A 122 8.52 -19.14 4.53
CA LEU A 122 9.21 -20.44 4.58
C LEU A 122 9.05 -21.19 5.92
N GLY A 123 8.95 -20.47 7.04
CA GLY A 123 8.81 -21.04 8.38
C GLY A 123 7.37 -21.39 8.75
N ALA A 124 6.37 -20.64 8.27
CA ALA A 124 4.96 -20.98 8.43
C ALA A 124 4.65 -22.13 7.50
N GLY A 125 5.23 -22.14 6.29
CA GLY A 125 5.17 -23.31 5.44
C GLY A 125 5.79 -24.54 6.11
N ALA A 126 6.98 -24.43 6.71
CA ALA A 126 7.56 -25.55 7.46
C ALA A 126 6.73 -25.98 8.70
N LEU A 127 6.08 -25.04 9.40
CA LEU A 127 5.22 -25.31 10.56
C LEU A 127 3.82 -25.84 10.18
N LEU A 128 3.32 -25.49 8.99
CA LEU A 128 2.02 -25.90 8.43
C LEU A 128 2.14 -27.07 7.43
N GLY A 129 3.37 -27.53 7.14
CA GLY A 129 3.65 -28.62 6.19
C GLY A 129 3.59 -28.22 4.70
N TRP A 130 3.64 -26.93 4.38
CA TRP A 130 3.59 -26.42 3.01
C TRP A 130 4.91 -26.61 2.25
N PRO A 131 4.85 -26.87 0.93
CA PRO A 131 6.01 -26.85 0.06
C PRO A 131 6.77 -25.52 0.13
N PRO A 132 8.12 -25.54 0.03
CA PRO A 132 8.94 -24.33 0.05
C PRO A 132 8.57 -23.33 -1.07
N ALA A 133 7.99 -23.81 -2.17
CA ALA A 133 7.47 -22.98 -3.26
C ALA A 133 6.30 -22.08 -2.80
N GLN A 134 5.34 -22.61 -2.03
CA GLN A 134 4.21 -21.81 -1.51
C GLN A 134 4.71 -20.74 -0.55
N GLY A 135 5.66 -21.09 0.33
CA GLY A 135 6.27 -20.15 1.25
C GLY A 135 7.01 -19.00 0.58
N PHE A 136 7.71 -19.29 -0.53
CA PHE A 136 8.36 -18.26 -1.34
C PHE A 136 7.34 -17.31 -1.97
N VAL A 137 6.25 -17.84 -2.56
CA VAL A 137 5.22 -17.02 -3.20
C VAL A 137 4.56 -16.08 -2.18
N ILE A 138 4.20 -16.59 -1.01
CA ILE A 138 3.59 -15.78 0.06
C ILE A 138 4.56 -14.70 0.55
N GLY A 139 5.84 -15.06 0.74
CA GLY A 139 6.87 -14.09 1.10
C GLY A 139 7.04 -12.99 0.05
N ALA A 140 7.00 -13.34 -1.24
CA ALA A 140 7.04 -12.39 -2.34
C ALA A 140 5.81 -11.45 -2.33
N MET A 141 4.61 -11.98 -2.10
CA MET A 141 3.37 -11.19 -1.99
C MET A 141 3.43 -10.15 -0.88
N ILE A 142 3.98 -10.52 0.29
CA ILE A 142 4.11 -9.61 1.45
C ILE A 142 5.18 -8.53 1.20
N SER A 143 6.16 -8.79 0.33
CA SER A 143 7.30 -7.91 0.07
C SER A 143 6.99 -6.75 -0.89
N VAL A 144 5.95 -6.89 -1.72
CA VAL A 144 5.60 -5.88 -2.74
C VAL A 144 5.07 -4.59 -2.10
N ALA A 145 5.58 -3.46 -2.59
CA ALA A 145 5.17 -2.14 -2.11
C ALA A 145 3.85 -1.69 -2.76
N SER A 146 3.05 -0.90 -2.05
CA SER A 146 1.80 -0.35 -2.60
C SER A 146 2.06 0.72 -3.66
N THR A 147 1.70 0.43 -4.92
CA THR A 147 1.79 1.36 -6.06
C THR A 147 1.00 2.65 -5.81
N MET A 148 -0.22 2.55 -5.26
CA MET A 148 -1.06 3.72 -4.98
C MET A 148 -0.43 4.68 -3.98
N VAL A 149 0.06 4.14 -2.86
CA VAL A 149 0.68 4.96 -1.81
C VAL A 149 1.94 5.61 -2.35
N LEU A 150 2.79 4.85 -3.05
CA LEU A 150 3.99 5.38 -3.69
C LEU A 150 3.66 6.51 -4.68
N ALA A 151 2.70 6.29 -5.59
CA ALA A 151 2.30 7.28 -6.57
C ALA A 151 1.74 8.55 -5.91
N ARG A 152 0.95 8.40 -4.85
CA ARG A 152 0.45 9.53 -4.08
C ARG A 152 1.57 10.31 -3.40
N LEU A 153 2.56 9.63 -2.83
CA LEU A 153 3.74 10.27 -2.23
C LEU A 153 4.56 11.05 -3.25
N LEU A 154 4.74 10.49 -4.45
CA LEU A 154 5.44 11.15 -5.55
C LEU A 154 4.67 12.37 -6.06
N LEU A 155 3.35 12.28 -6.16
CA LEU A 155 2.47 13.39 -6.51
C LEU A 155 2.56 14.52 -5.47
N ASP A 156 2.41 14.19 -4.19
CA ASP A 156 2.46 15.17 -3.09
C ASP A 156 3.82 15.90 -3.03
N ARG A 157 4.91 15.25 -3.48
CA ARG A 157 6.25 15.85 -3.59
C ARG A 157 6.53 16.55 -4.93
N GLY A 158 5.62 16.45 -5.91
CA GLY A 158 5.85 16.94 -7.27
C GLY A 158 6.93 16.16 -8.03
N GLU A 159 7.26 14.95 -7.59
CA GLU A 159 8.33 14.11 -8.14
C GLU A 159 7.83 13.06 -9.14
N LEU A 160 6.52 12.97 -9.39
CA LEU A 160 5.92 11.94 -10.25
C LEU A 160 6.57 11.89 -11.66
N HIS A 161 6.86 13.05 -12.24
CA HIS A 161 7.42 13.21 -13.59
C HIS A 161 8.94 13.15 -13.66
N THR A 162 9.61 12.93 -12.54
CA THR A 162 11.07 12.86 -12.50
C THR A 162 11.56 11.51 -13.05
N ARG A 163 12.86 11.41 -13.34
CA ARG A 163 13.44 10.14 -13.79
C ARG A 163 13.29 9.05 -12.73
N HIS A 164 13.53 9.37 -11.45
CA HIS A 164 13.38 8.41 -10.36
C HIS A 164 11.92 8.07 -10.09
N GLY A 165 11.01 9.05 -10.14
CA GLY A 165 9.56 8.80 -9.99
C GLY A 165 9.04 7.81 -11.03
N ARG A 166 9.39 8.01 -12.30
CA ARG A 166 9.06 7.06 -13.39
C ARG A 166 9.65 5.67 -13.18
N VAL A 167 10.91 5.59 -12.73
CA VAL A 167 11.55 4.30 -12.44
C VAL A 167 10.83 3.59 -11.29
N MET A 168 10.48 4.28 -10.21
CA MET A 168 9.80 3.66 -9.07
C MET A 168 8.42 3.14 -9.46
N VAL A 169 7.61 3.91 -10.19
CA VAL A 169 6.30 3.44 -10.69
C VAL A 169 6.45 2.28 -11.67
N ALA A 170 7.48 2.30 -12.53
CA ALA A 170 7.75 1.17 -13.42
C ALA A 170 8.10 -0.11 -12.67
N ILE A 171 8.91 0.00 -11.60
CA ILE A 171 9.29 -1.12 -10.74
C ILE A 171 8.04 -1.71 -10.08
N THR A 172 7.22 -0.89 -9.41
CA THR A 172 6.05 -1.41 -8.70
C THR A 172 5.02 -2.03 -9.63
N LEU A 173 4.87 -1.52 -10.86
CA LEU A 173 4.02 -2.16 -11.88
C LEU A 173 4.55 -3.55 -12.30
N VAL A 174 5.87 -3.72 -12.39
CA VAL A 174 6.47 -5.04 -12.68
C VAL A 174 6.28 -5.98 -11.48
N GLU A 175 6.43 -5.48 -10.26
CA GLU A 175 6.19 -6.25 -9.03
C GLU A 175 4.73 -6.72 -8.94
N ASP A 176 3.76 -5.82 -9.17
CA ASP A 176 2.33 -6.13 -9.19
C ASP A 176 2.01 -7.24 -10.22
N LEU A 177 2.55 -7.13 -11.44
CA LEU A 177 2.35 -8.14 -12.48
C LEU A 177 3.01 -9.49 -12.11
N ALA A 178 4.22 -9.46 -11.55
CA ALA A 178 4.91 -10.67 -11.12
C ALA A 178 4.14 -11.39 -10.02
N VAL A 179 3.61 -10.65 -9.03
CA VAL A 179 2.77 -11.21 -7.98
C VAL A 179 1.50 -11.83 -8.56
N VAL A 180 0.80 -11.16 -9.47
CA VAL A 180 -0.40 -11.74 -10.11
C VAL A 180 -0.07 -13.06 -10.80
N VAL A 181 1.03 -13.13 -11.56
CA VAL A 181 1.48 -14.36 -12.22
C VAL A 181 1.79 -15.45 -11.19
N LEU A 182 2.52 -15.12 -10.11
CA LEU A 182 2.84 -16.07 -9.04
C LEU A 182 1.59 -16.57 -8.32
N THR A 183 0.60 -15.70 -8.06
CA THR A 183 -0.68 -16.08 -7.43
C THR A 183 -1.48 -17.02 -8.32
N VAL A 184 -1.50 -16.80 -9.64
CA VAL A 184 -2.16 -17.71 -10.60
C VAL A 184 -1.45 -19.06 -10.68
N LEU A 185 -0.12 -19.09 -10.55
CA LEU A 185 0.67 -20.32 -10.55
C LEU A 185 0.65 -21.07 -9.21
N LEU A 186 0.22 -20.42 -8.12
CA LEU A 186 0.24 -20.99 -6.77
C LEU A 186 -0.51 -22.34 -6.67
N PRO A 187 -1.73 -22.52 -7.22
CA PRO A 187 -2.41 -23.82 -7.20
C PRO A 187 -1.71 -24.93 -8.00
N ALA A 188 -0.86 -24.56 -8.98
CA ALA A 188 -0.11 -25.53 -9.79
C ALA A 188 1.20 -25.98 -9.10
N LEU A 189 1.65 -25.25 -8.07
CA LEU A 189 2.86 -25.53 -7.31
C LEU A 189 2.61 -26.43 -6.08
N GLY A 190 1.37 -26.89 -5.89
CA GLY A 190 0.93 -27.78 -4.81
C GLY A 190 -0.31 -27.27 -4.13
#